data_AF-A0A942VBQ5-F1
#
_entry.id   AF-A0A942VBQ5-F1
#
_cell.length_a   1.000
_cell.length_b   1.000
_cell.length_c   1.000
_cell.angle_alpha   90.00
_cell.angle_beta   90.00
_cell.angle_gamma   90.00
#
_symmetry.space_group_name_H-M   'P 1'
#
loop_
_entity.id
_entity.type
_entity.pdbx_description
1 polymer ?
#
loop_
_entity_poly.entity_id
_entity_poly.type
_entity_poly.pdbx_seq_one_letter_code
_entity_poly.pdbx_strand_id
1 'polypeptide(L)'
;SDCMKHYNLYATCPSPKLSTGVVHPVAGMTCQKGCICPSEYKYTSSNCSGNYTVSGGSCDGKYNDCVCKSEFKYNSSNCSGENQPSGTSCGGNYNGCTIRPECTVSSKDCTYGCAGYNSCDRCTSCKSNPDCDVSDKSCTYGCASYNSCSKCTSCKDNPDCSATAVSCDYGCASTNSCGICTSCSGNPDCDVADKSCDYGCASTNSCGKCTECKSCTPYSDETGCTDGTESCSDGCGGTRLCCKDHTHSYSCPSGYSTSNAGMISPVTADKVCSCGATSGTCYKEGHSHSYSCPSGYSSSNSWGSSAQTASKTCSCGAASGTCYKAPAHTHSYSCPSGYSETKTARSCKTTSKRCSCGATSGTCYREFICTDVGTAHRDYPTSICTLSVTVITGCGYTIQCYSCRSCNSC
;
A
#
# COMPACT_ATOMS: atom_id res chain seq x y z
N SER A 1 -121.54 -12.14 54.87
CA SER A 1 -121.78 -13.56 55.23
C SER A 1 -122.59 -13.64 56.51
N ASP A 2 -123.37 -14.70 56.69
CA ASP A 2 -124.16 -14.91 57.91
C ASP A 2 -123.28 -15.17 59.14
N CYS A 3 -122.03 -15.63 58.94
CA CYS A 3 -121.01 -15.75 59.98
C CYS A 3 -120.77 -14.45 60.75
N MET A 4 -120.59 -13.32 60.06
CA MET A 4 -120.32 -12.01 60.70
C MET A 4 -121.60 -11.45 61.32
N LYS A 5 -122.74 -11.54 60.61
CA LYS A 5 -124.01 -10.91 61.01
C LYS A 5 -124.64 -11.54 62.25
N HIS A 6 -124.55 -12.86 62.40
CA HIS A 6 -125.27 -13.58 63.47
C HIS A 6 -124.36 -14.14 64.56
N TYR A 7 -123.08 -14.37 64.27
CA TYR A 7 -122.17 -15.07 65.18
C TYR A 7 -120.87 -14.32 65.48
N ASN A 8 -120.66 -13.13 64.90
CA ASN A 8 -119.42 -12.36 65.03
C ASN A 8 -118.16 -13.16 64.63
N LEU A 9 -118.29 -14.02 63.62
CA LEU A 9 -117.23 -14.88 63.07
C LEU A 9 -116.93 -14.51 61.62
N TYR A 10 -115.73 -14.82 61.13
CA TYR A 10 -115.36 -14.52 59.75
C TYR A 10 -115.83 -15.64 58.81
N ALA A 11 -116.35 -15.35 57.63
CA ALA A 11 -116.64 -16.41 56.65
C ALA A 11 -115.35 -16.92 55.98
N THR A 12 -114.49 -15.98 55.60
CA THR A 12 -113.14 -16.23 55.09
C THR A 12 -112.22 -15.16 55.67
N CYS A 13 -110.94 -15.49 55.83
CA CYS A 13 -109.95 -14.49 56.22
C CYS A 13 -109.46 -13.74 54.97
N PRO A 14 -109.46 -12.40 54.98
CA PRO A 14 -108.92 -11.63 53.86
C PRO A 14 -107.39 -11.80 53.82
N SER A 15 -106.84 -12.10 52.65
CA SER A 15 -105.39 -12.15 52.46
C SER A 15 -104.76 -10.81 52.87
N PRO A 16 -103.65 -10.81 53.65
CA PRO A 16 -102.77 -11.93 53.98
C PRO A 16 -103.10 -12.64 55.33
N LYS A 17 -104.25 -12.37 55.97
CA LYS A 17 -104.57 -12.92 57.29
C LYS A 17 -104.85 -14.42 57.24
N LEU A 18 -104.38 -15.13 58.25
CA LEU A 18 -104.57 -16.57 58.44
C LEU A 18 -105.64 -16.83 59.49
N SER A 19 -106.40 -17.92 59.28
CA SER A 19 -107.39 -18.37 60.25
C SER A 19 -106.73 -18.92 61.52
N THR A 20 -107.26 -18.57 62.68
CA THR A 20 -106.87 -19.15 63.98
C THR A 20 -107.66 -20.40 64.35
N GLY A 21 -108.54 -20.88 63.47
CA GLY A 21 -109.35 -22.08 63.67
C GLY A 21 -110.71 -21.97 63.00
N VAL A 22 -111.32 -23.12 62.74
CA VAL A 22 -112.64 -23.24 62.08
C VAL A 22 -113.69 -23.64 63.12
N VAL A 23 -114.89 -23.12 62.99
CA VAL A 23 -116.06 -23.46 63.82
C VAL A 23 -117.31 -23.63 62.95
N HIS A 24 -118.21 -24.50 63.40
CA HIS A 24 -119.47 -24.80 62.71
C HIS A 24 -120.66 -24.41 63.61
N PRO A 25 -121.13 -23.15 63.54
CA PRO A 25 -122.17 -22.66 64.45
C PRO A 25 -123.53 -23.36 64.25
N VAL A 26 -123.82 -23.81 63.03
CA VAL A 26 -124.99 -24.64 62.68
C VAL A 26 -124.61 -25.63 61.57
N ALA A 27 -125.38 -26.70 61.42
CA ALA A 27 -125.14 -27.73 60.40
C ALA A 27 -125.05 -27.12 58.98
N GLY A 28 -123.96 -27.42 58.26
CA GLY A 28 -123.72 -26.92 56.90
C GLY A 28 -123.04 -25.53 56.81
N MET A 29 -122.83 -24.83 57.93
CA MET A 29 -122.11 -23.55 57.96
C MET A 29 -120.70 -23.71 58.54
N THR A 30 -119.71 -23.21 57.81
CA THR A 30 -118.31 -23.18 58.24
C THR A 30 -117.85 -21.72 58.36
N CYS A 31 -117.40 -21.33 59.55
CA CYS A 31 -116.89 -19.99 59.83
C CYS A 31 -115.49 -20.07 60.47
N GLN A 32 -114.69 -19.02 60.31
CA GLN A 32 -113.37 -18.87 60.93
C GLN A 32 -113.50 -18.15 62.27
N LYS A 33 -112.85 -18.69 63.30
CA LYS A 33 -112.86 -18.21 64.70
C LYS A 33 -112.22 -16.83 64.84
N GLY A 34 -111.18 -16.57 64.06
CA GLY A 34 -110.47 -15.30 64.02
C GLY A 34 -109.50 -15.27 62.86
N CYS A 35 -109.10 -14.06 62.48
CA CYS A 35 -108.14 -13.84 61.41
C CYS A 35 -107.00 -12.99 61.95
N ILE A 36 -105.78 -13.50 61.90
CA ILE A 36 -104.58 -12.81 62.38
C ILE A 36 -103.57 -12.64 61.25
N CYS A 37 -102.76 -11.57 61.32
CA CYS A 37 -101.63 -11.41 60.42
C CYS A 37 -100.57 -12.51 60.69
N PRO A 38 -99.95 -13.08 59.65
CA PRO A 38 -98.80 -13.97 59.83
C PRO A 38 -97.67 -13.28 60.62
N SER A 39 -96.85 -14.07 61.31
CA SER A 39 -95.76 -13.56 62.17
C SER A 39 -94.67 -12.79 61.42
N GLU A 40 -94.58 -12.93 60.10
CA GLU A 40 -93.67 -12.17 59.25
C GLU A 40 -94.03 -10.67 59.19
N TYR A 41 -95.30 -10.30 59.37
CA TYR A 41 -95.76 -8.92 59.47
C TYR A 41 -95.44 -8.36 60.86
N LYS A 42 -94.16 -8.02 61.08
CA LYS A 42 -93.61 -7.61 62.38
C LYS A 42 -93.10 -6.18 62.43
N TYR A 43 -92.94 -5.53 61.27
CA TYR A 43 -92.36 -4.20 61.18
C TYR A 43 -93.43 -3.10 61.26
N THR A 44 -93.15 -2.03 61.99
CA THR A 44 -93.96 -0.82 62.09
C THR A 44 -93.06 0.39 61.89
N SER A 45 -93.65 1.58 61.71
CA SER A 45 -92.87 2.83 61.66
C SER A 45 -92.05 3.10 62.94
N SER A 46 -92.39 2.46 64.06
CA SER A 46 -91.65 2.59 65.31
C SER A 46 -90.38 1.75 65.33
N ASN A 47 -90.45 0.47 64.92
CA ASN A 47 -89.30 -0.45 64.97
C ASN A 47 -88.49 -0.53 63.66
N CYS A 48 -89.03 0.00 62.56
CA CYS A 48 -88.35 0.21 61.29
C CYS A 48 -88.18 1.72 61.05
N SER A 49 -87.21 2.31 61.73
CA SER A 49 -86.97 3.74 61.80
C SER A 49 -85.49 4.10 61.55
N GLY A 50 -85.15 5.39 61.56
CA GLY A 50 -83.79 5.86 61.25
C GLY A 50 -83.49 5.80 59.75
N ASN A 51 -82.48 5.02 59.35
CA ASN A 51 -82.06 4.87 57.95
C ASN A 51 -82.95 3.90 57.16
N TYR A 52 -83.88 3.23 57.83
CA TYR A 52 -84.81 2.27 57.24
C TYR A 52 -86.21 2.85 57.08
N THR A 53 -86.99 2.23 56.19
CA THR A 53 -88.40 2.48 55.98
C THR A 53 -89.14 1.15 55.82
N VAL A 54 -90.39 1.10 56.27
CA VAL A 54 -91.26 -0.06 56.08
C VAL A 54 -91.48 -0.32 54.58
N SER A 55 -91.50 -1.59 54.19
CA SER A 55 -91.65 -2.04 52.80
C SER A 55 -92.43 -3.36 52.73
N GLY A 56 -92.72 -3.82 51.53
CA GLY A 56 -93.47 -5.05 51.27
C GLY A 56 -94.97 -4.90 51.47
N GLY A 57 -95.62 -6.01 51.82
CA GLY A 57 -97.07 -6.05 52.08
C GLY A 57 -97.42 -5.47 53.45
N SER A 58 -98.65 -4.97 53.61
CA SER A 58 -99.16 -4.49 54.90
C SER A 58 -100.28 -5.39 55.44
N CYS A 59 -100.32 -5.57 56.76
CA CYS A 59 -101.39 -6.25 57.49
C CYS A 59 -101.57 -5.60 58.86
N ASP A 60 -102.75 -5.04 59.14
CA ASP A 60 -103.09 -4.35 60.39
C ASP A 60 -102.04 -3.31 60.86
N GLY A 61 -101.52 -2.53 59.91
CA GLY A 61 -100.51 -1.50 60.17
C GLY A 61 -99.09 -2.03 60.40
N LYS A 62 -98.88 -3.35 60.28
CA LYS A 62 -97.55 -3.99 60.26
C LYS A 62 -97.16 -4.35 58.84
N TYR A 63 -95.85 -4.44 58.60
CA TYR A 63 -95.24 -4.73 57.32
C TYR A 63 -94.33 -5.95 57.44
N ASN A 64 -94.16 -6.67 56.34
CA ASN A 64 -93.32 -7.87 56.31
C ASN A 64 -91.87 -7.60 55.91
N ASP A 65 -91.53 -6.38 55.51
CA ASP A 65 -90.16 -5.99 55.17
C ASP A 65 -89.77 -4.62 55.74
N CYS A 66 -88.47 -4.45 55.97
CA CYS A 66 -87.85 -3.22 56.47
C CYS A 66 -86.55 -2.98 55.71
N VAL A 67 -86.58 -2.02 54.81
CA VAL A 67 -85.50 -1.78 53.83
C VAL A 67 -84.87 -0.42 54.05
N CYS A 68 -83.67 -0.22 53.53
CA CYS A 68 -83.03 1.09 53.55
C CYS A 68 -83.85 2.10 52.76
N LYS A 69 -83.86 3.35 53.24
CA LYS A 69 -84.44 4.48 52.49
C LYS A 69 -83.78 4.60 51.12
N SER A 70 -84.52 5.13 50.15
CA SER A 70 -84.07 5.27 48.76
C SER A 70 -82.84 6.15 48.56
N GLU A 71 -82.47 6.97 49.55
CA GLU A 71 -81.24 7.74 49.56
C GLU A 71 -79.98 6.87 49.65
N PHE A 72 -80.07 5.67 50.25
CA PHE A 72 -78.97 4.70 50.34
C PHE A 72 -78.90 3.84 49.06
N LYS A 73 -78.32 4.42 48.02
CA LYS A 73 -78.26 3.82 46.68
C LYS A 73 -76.85 3.48 46.19
N TYR A 74 -75.81 3.96 46.86
CA TYR A 74 -74.42 3.78 46.41
C TYR A 74 -73.74 2.60 47.09
N ASN A 75 -72.99 1.81 46.34
CA ASN A 75 -72.14 0.74 46.86
C ASN A 75 -70.93 0.54 45.95
N SER A 76 -70.10 -0.47 46.23
CA SER A 76 -68.89 -0.75 45.44
C SER A 76 -69.15 -1.09 43.97
N SER A 77 -70.38 -1.47 43.60
CA SER A 77 -70.73 -1.82 42.22
C SER A 77 -71.07 -0.60 41.36
N ASN A 78 -71.53 0.50 41.97
CA ASN A 78 -71.96 1.70 41.23
C ASN A 78 -71.26 3.00 41.67
N CYS A 79 -70.41 2.95 42.71
CA CYS A 79 -69.53 4.02 43.13
C CYS A 79 -68.10 3.49 43.21
N SER A 80 -67.44 3.47 42.05
CA SER A 80 -66.12 2.86 41.83
C SER A 80 -65.24 3.74 40.94
N GLY A 81 -64.03 3.27 40.63
CA GLY A 81 -63.04 4.03 39.87
C GLY A 81 -62.39 5.11 40.73
N GLU A 82 -62.42 6.35 40.28
CA GLU A 82 -61.92 7.48 41.09
C GLU A 82 -62.85 7.80 42.28
N ASN A 83 -64.05 7.25 42.33
CA ASN A 83 -65.02 7.49 43.41
C ASN A 83 -65.09 6.34 44.41
N GLN A 84 -65.51 6.65 45.63
CA GLN A 84 -65.77 5.68 46.70
C GLN A 84 -67.09 5.99 47.44
N PRO A 85 -67.78 4.97 47.97
CA PRO A 85 -68.96 5.18 48.81
C PRO A 85 -68.62 6.06 50.01
N SER A 86 -69.52 6.99 50.34
CA SER A 86 -69.31 7.98 51.40
C SER A 86 -70.60 8.34 52.12
N GLY A 87 -70.49 9.05 53.24
CA GLY A 87 -71.62 9.38 54.09
C GLY A 87 -72.02 8.23 55.02
N THR A 88 -73.31 8.12 55.33
CA THR A 88 -73.84 7.08 56.21
C THR A 88 -74.18 5.82 55.42
N SER A 89 -74.11 4.66 56.08
CA SER A 89 -74.44 3.38 55.47
C SER A 89 -75.74 2.76 56.02
N CYS A 90 -76.37 1.95 55.19
CA CYS A 90 -77.53 1.12 55.50
C CYS A 90 -77.51 -0.10 54.60
N GLY A 91 -77.54 -1.31 55.16
CA GLY A 91 -77.64 -2.55 54.38
C GLY A 91 -76.55 -2.72 53.31
N GLY A 92 -75.35 -2.18 53.51
CA GLY A 92 -74.25 -2.20 52.54
C GLY A 92 -74.31 -1.11 51.45
N ASN A 93 -75.35 -0.28 51.45
CA ASN A 93 -75.46 0.90 50.60
C ASN A 93 -75.19 2.19 51.39
N TYR A 94 -74.82 3.25 50.69
CA TYR A 94 -74.41 4.53 51.21
C TYR A 94 -75.23 5.64 50.56
N ASN A 95 -75.40 6.76 51.28
CA ASN A 95 -76.11 7.93 50.77
C ASN A 95 -75.21 8.92 50.01
N GLY A 96 -73.89 8.69 49.98
CA GLY A 96 -72.92 9.48 49.24
C GLY A 96 -72.01 8.63 48.33
N CYS A 97 -71.54 9.29 47.28
CA CYS A 97 -70.48 8.80 46.41
C CYS A 97 -69.57 10.00 46.12
N THR A 98 -68.31 9.94 46.55
CA THR A 98 -67.37 11.06 46.44
C THR A 98 -66.06 10.59 45.85
N ILE A 99 -65.38 11.51 45.15
CA ILE A 99 -64.03 11.26 44.65
C ILE A 99 -63.09 10.90 45.80
N ARG A 100 -62.24 9.90 45.57
CA ARG A 100 -61.24 9.46 46.54
C ARG A 100 -60.27 10.61 46.78
N PRO A 101 -59.89 10.91 48.04
CA PRO A 101 -59.07 12.09 48.36
C PRO A 101 -57.77 12.18 47.55
N GLU A 102 -57.08 11.06 47.33
CA GLU A 102 -55.86 11.02 46.50
C GLU A 102 -56.09 11.36 45.02
N CYS A 103 -57.33 11.30 44.54
CA CYS A 103 -57.73 11.61 43.17
C CYS A 103 -58.25 13.04 43.03
N THR A 104 -58.15 13.86 44.09
CA THR A 104 -58.44 15.30 44.01
C THR A 104 -57.22 16.13 43.62
N VAL A 105 -56.02 15.57 43.73
CA VAL A 105 -54.77 16.25 43.39
C VAL A 105 -54.63 16.40 41.88
N SER A 106 -53.99 17.46 41.41
CA SER A 106 -53.54 17.55 40.01
C SER A 106 -52.26 16.74 39.81
N SER A 107 -52.08 16.18 38.62
CA SER A 107 -50.80 15.58 38.23
C SER A 107 -49.70 16.64 38.24
N LYS A 108 -48.52 16.28 38.76
CA LYS A 108 -47.32 17.11 38.59
C LYS A 108 -46.87 17.10 37.13
N ASP A 109 -46.54 18.29 36.63
CA ASP A 109 -45.92 18.46 35.31
C ASP A 109 -44.40 18.25 35.43
N CYS A 110 -43.95 17.09 34.97
CA CYS A 110 -42.57 16.66 35.11
C CYS A 110 -41.82 16.70 33.78
N THR A 111 -40.78 17.53 33.68
CA THR A 111 -39.94 17.64 32.47
C THR A 111 -39.31 16.30 32.05
N TYR A 112 -38.83 15.51 33.01
CA TYR A 112 -38.18 14.21 32.77
C TYR A 112 -39.12 13.01 32.95
N GLY A 113 -40.43 13.28 32.93
CA GLY A 113 -41.47 12.28 33.16
C GLY A 113 -41.70 11.95 34.64
N CYS A 114 -42.72 11.12 34.87
CA CYS A 114 -43.18 10.79 36.21
C CYS A 114 -42.43 9.58 36.79
N ALA A 115 -42.05 9.68 38.07
CA ALA A 115 -41.43 8.60 38.82
C ALA A 115 -42.45 7.74 39.58
N GLY A 116 -43.63 8.28 39.88
CA GLY A 116 -44.62 7.61 40.71
C GLY A 116 -46.03 8.12 40.44
N TYR A 117 -46.95 7.18 40.28
CA TYR A 117 -48.37 7.43 40.05
C TYR A 117 -49.17 6.96 41.25
N ASN A 118 -50.27 7.66 41.57
CA ASN A 118 -51.27 7.13 42.50
C ASN A 118 -52.26 6.21 41.77
N SER A 119 -53.25 5.69 42.49
CA SER A 119 -54.24 4.75 41.93
C SER A 119 -55.28 5.39 40.98
N CYS A 120 -55.23 6.71 40.79
CA CYS A 120 -56.02 7.45 39.80
C CYS A 120 -55.12 8.04 38.69
N ASP A 121 -53.99 7.37 38.44
CA ASP A 121 -53.03 7.70 37.38
C ASP A 121 -52.48 9.12 37.43
N ARG A 122 -52.45 9.73 38.63
CA ARG A 122 -51.91 11.07 38.80
C ARG A 122 -50.47 11.04 39.21
N CYS A 123 -49.67 11.87 38.54
CA CYS A 123 -48.24 11.94 38.82
C CYS A 123 -47.98 12.63 40.16
N THR A 124 -47.47 11.88 41.14
CA THR A 124 -47.20 12.38 42.51
C THR A 124 -45.74 12.76 42.71
N SER A 125 -44.83 12.28 41.87
CA SER A 125 -43.39 12.56 41.94
C SER A 125 -42.74 12.56 40.55
N CYS A 126 -41.83 13.49 40.30
CA CYS A 126 -41.09 13.59 39.05
C CYS A 126 -39.79 12.77 39.08
N LYS A 127 -39.37 12.25 37.93
CA LYS A 127 -38.01 11.72 37.78
C LYS A 127 -37.01 12.88 37.88
N SER A 128 -35.88 12.60 38.52
CA SER A 128 -34.72 13.50 38.52
C SER A 128 -34.16 13.63 37.11
N ASN A 129 -33.43 14.72 36.84
CA ASN A 129 -32.70 14.87 35.59
C ASN A 129 -31.73 13.69 35.44
N PRO A 130 -31.85 12.84 34.40
CA PRO A 130 -30.98 11.69 34.22
C PRO A 130 -29.50 12.07 34.09
N ASP A 131 -29.20 13.27 33.57
CA ASP A 131 -27.83 13.78 33.48
C ASP A 131 -27.22 14.03 34.86
N CYS A 132 -28.03 14.22 35.90
CA CYS A 132 -27.55 14.40 37.26
C CYS A 132 -27.23 13.05 37.94
N ASP A 133 -27.70 11.92 37.42
CA ASP A 133 -27.51 10.59 38.02
C ASP A 133 -26.23 9.90 37.55
N VAL A 134 -25.23 10.69 37.17
CA VAL A 134 -23.87 10.23 36.86
C VAL A 134 -22.91 10.67 37.94
N SER A 135 -21.87 9.89 38.19
CA SER A 135 -20.79 10.31 39.08
C SER A 135 -19.93 11.40 38.42
N ASP A 136 -19.48 12.36 39.22
CA ASP A 136 -18.57 13.40 38.75
C ASP A 136 -17.17 12.80 38.52
N LYS A 137 -16.61 12.97 37.33
CA LYS A 137 -15.25 12.48 37.05
C LYS A 137 -14.22 13.38 37.73
N SER A 138 -13.42 12.77 38.60
CA SER A 138 -12.25 13.43 39.18
C SER A 138 -11.11 13.43 38.16
N CYS A 139 -10.69 14.62 37.73
CA CYS A 139 -9.69 14.81 36.69
C CYS A 139 -8.49 15.56 37.25
N THR A 140 -7.30 14.94 37.20
CA THR A 140 -6.05 15.54 37.69
C THR A 140 -5.74 16.89 37.02
N TYR A 141 -5.99 17.00 35.71
CA TYR A 141 -5.73 18.21 34.92
C TYR A 141 -6.98 19.08 34.70
N GLY A 142 -8.02 18.85 35.51
CA GLY A 142 -9.30 19.53 35.41
C GLY A 142 -10.23 18.96 34.34
N CYS A 143 -11.45 19.49 34.33
CA CYS A 143 -12.52 18.99 33.47
C CYS A 143 -12.53 19.66 32.10
N ALA A 144 -12.77 18.88 31.05
CA ALA A 144 -12.92 19.36 29.68
C ALA A 144 -14.38 19.69 29.32
N SER A 145 -15.34 18.95 29.86
CA SER A 145 -16.77 19.14 29.54
C SER A 145 -17.66 18.83 30.73
N TYR A 146 -18.70 19.64 30.90
CA TYR A 146 -19.70 19.49 31.96
C TYR A 146 -21.06 19.19 31.35
N ASN A 147 -21.87 18.38 32.05
CA ASN A 147 -23.26 18.18 31.68
C ASN A 147 -24.17 19.29 32.24
N SER A 148 -25.48 19.19 32.00
CA SER A 148 -26.47 20.17 32.46
C SER A 148 -26.52 20.34 33.99
N CYS A 149 -25.98 19.38 34.74
CA CYS A 149 -25.92 19.38 36.20
C CYS A 149 -24.54 19.81 36.73
N SER A 150 -23.69 20.40 35.87
CA SER A 150 -22.32 20.82 36.18
C SER A 150 -21.40 19.70 36.66
N LYS A 151 -21.70 18.44 36.30
CA LYS A 151 -20.81 17.31 36.55
C LYS A 151 -19.86 17.09 35.39
N CYS A 152 -18.62 16.79 35.69
CA CYS A 152 -17.57 16.53 34.72
C CYS A 152 -17.78 15.19 34.01
N THR A 153 -17.90 15.23 32.68
CA THR A 153 -18.11 14.04 31.84
C THR A 153 -16.84 13.57 31.13
N SER A 154 -15.84 14.46 30.99
CA SER A 154 -14.55 14.16 30.36
C SER A 154 -13.42 15.00 30.96
N CYS A 155 -12.25 14.39 31.14
CA CYS A 155 -11.06 15.07 31.64
C CYS A 155 -10.28 15.76 30.53
N LYS A 156 -9.57 16.83 30.86
CA LYS A 156 -8.52 17.36 29.98
C LYS A 156 -7.35 16.38 29.94
N ASP A 157 -6.75 16.25 28.76
CA ASP A 157 -5.51 15.50 28.60
C ASP A 157 -4.36 16.17 29.35
N ASN A 158 -3.32 15.40 29.68
CA ASN A 158 -2.12 15.95 30.29
C ASN A 158 -1.50 16.99 29.34
N PRO A 159 -1.39 18.28 29.73
CA PRO A 159 -0.85 19.32 28.86
C PRO A 159 0.58 19.00 28.39
N ASP A 160 1.37 18.29 29.19
CA ASP A 160 2.73 17.87 28.84
C ASP A 160 2.77 16.97 27.60
N CYS A 161 1.69 16.21 27.33
CA CYS A 161 1.60 15.29 26.20
C CYS A 161 1.31 16.00 24.86
N SER A 162 0.94 17.28 24.89
CA SER A 162 0.69 18.09 23.69
C SER A 162 1.91 18.87 23.21
N ALA A 163 3.02 18.81 23.96
CA ALA A 163 4.24 19.50 23.63
C ALA A 163 4.90 18.92 22.37
N THR A 164 5.43 19.77 21.51
CA THR A 164 6.25 19.33 20.38
C THR A 164 7.61 18.86 20.90
N ALA A 165 8.02 17.65 20.51
CA ALA A 165 9.33 17.11 20.89
C ALA A 165 10.46 18.00 20.37
N VAL A 166 11.45 18.26 21.22
CA VAL A 166 12.73 18.83 20.79
C VAL A 166 13.39 17.82 19.86
N SER A 167 13.74 18.25 18.64
CA SER A 167 14.47 17.43 17.68
C SER A 167 15.95 17.49 18.00
N CYS A 168 16.57 16.32 18.19
CA CYS A 168 17.94 16.19 18.65
C CYS A 168 18.72 15.26 17.74
N ASP A 169 19.82 15.75 17.16
CA ASP A 169 20.66 14.99 16.23
C ASP A 169 21.36 13.81 16.92
N TYR A 170 21.71 13.94 18.20
CA TYR A 170 22.45 12.93 18.99
C TYR A 170 21.57 12.20 20.01
N GLY A 171 20.24 12.25 19.83
CA GLY A 171 19.28 11.61 20.71
C GLY A 171 18.85 12.47 21.90
N CYS A 172 17.90 11.93 22.66
CA CYS A 172 17.25 12.64 23.77
C CYS A 172 17.93 12.38 25.11
N ALA A 173 18.22 13.44 25.86
CA ALA A 173 18.80 13.34 27.20
C ALA A 173 17.72 13.17 28.29
N SER A 174 16.61 13.91 28.17
CA SER A 174 15.53 13.88 29.15
C SER A 174 14.16 13.94 28.47
N THR A 175 13.21 13.20 29.02
CA THR A 175 11.82 13.21 28.57
C THR A 175 10.89 13.74 29.66
N ASN A 176 9.78 14.35 29.28
CA ASN A 176 8.72 14.69 30.22
C ASN A 176 7.91 13.44 30.62
N SER A 177 6.87 13.67 31.42
CA SER A 177 5.93 12.65 31.94
C SER A 177 5.22 11.83 30.85
N CYS A 178 5.20 12.31 29.61
CA CYS A 178 4.58 11.66 28.45
C CYS A 178 5.62 11.04 27.47
N GLY A 179 6.90 11.03 27.83
CA GLY A 179 7.96 10.49 26.96
C GLY A 179 8.41 11.43 25.84
N ILE A 180 7.97 12.69 25.84
CA ILE A 180 8.38 13.69 24.84
C ILE A 180 9.74 14.26 25.22
N CYS A 181 10.64 14.34 24.23
CA CYS A 181 11.98 14.85 24.44
C CYS A 181 11.99 16.34 24.79
N THR A 182 12.55 16.70 25.95
CA THR A 182 12.66 18.09 26.43
C THR A 182 14.07 18.64 26.35
N SER A 183 15.09 17.80 26.24
CA SER A 183 16.48 18.23 26.07
C SER A 183 17.29 17.21 25.26
N CYS A 184 18.27 17.71 24.50
CA CYS A 184 19.13 16.89 23.67
C CYS A 184 20.37 16.41 24.42
N SER A 185 20.81 15.21 24.08
CA SER A 185 22.14 14.74 24.44
C SER A 185 23.20 15.56 23.72
N GLY A 186 24.32 15.81 24.40
CA GLY A 186 25.50 16.42 23.78
C GLY A 186 26.09 15.49 22.72
N ASN A 187 26.81 16.06 21.76
CA ASN A 187 27.56 15.25 20.79
C ASN A 187 28.58 14.37 21.55
N PRO A 188 28.47 13.03 21.49
CA PRO A 188 29.36 12.12 22.22
C PRO A 188 30.83 12.28 21.81
N ASP A 189 31.11 12.75 20.59
CA ASP A 189 32.48 13.01 20.14
C ASP A 189 33.15 14.13 20.97
N CYS A 190 32.37 15.00 21.60
CA CYS A 190 32.90 16.07 22.44
C CYS A 190 33.31 15.58 23.85
N ASP A 191 32.90 14.39 24.27
CA ASP A 191 33.10 13.87 25.63
C ASP A 191 34.43 13.10 25.80
N VAL A 192 35.29 13.11 24.78
CA VAL A 192 36.64 12.55 24.86
C VAL A 192 37.63 13.56 25.42
N ALA A 193 38.67 13.13 26.12
CA ALA A 193 39.75 14.03 26.55
C ALA A 193 40.61 14.47 25.35
N ASP A 194 41.04 15.72 25.34
CA ASP A 194 41.93 16.24 24.30
C ASP A 194 43.35 15.68 24.49
N LYS A 195 43.91 15.03 23.47
CA LYS A 195 45.27 14.51 23.56
C LYS A 195 46.28 15.65 23.47
N SER A 196 47.05 15.84 24.53
CA SER A 196 48.19 16.75 24.50
C SER A 196 49.33 16.12 23.69
N CYS A 197 49.79 16.83 22.66
CA CYS A 197 50.82 16.37 21.75
C CYS A 197 51.99 17.36 21.73
N ASP A 198 53.20 16.88 21.98
CA ASP A 198 54.41 17.72 22.04
C ASP A 198 54.72 18.44 20.71
N TYR A 199 54.36 17.81 19.58
CA TYR A 199 54.59 18.34 18.23
C TYR A 199 53.29 18.79 17.52
N GLY A 200 52.24 19.03 18.31
CA GLY A 200 50.94 19.46 17.81
C GLY A 200 50.07 18.34 17.26
N CYS A 201 48.83 18.72 16.94
CA CYS A 201 47.80 17.77 16.55
C CYS A 201 47.83 17.44 15.05
N ALA A 202 47.70 16.16 14.70
CA ALA A 202 47.56 15.69 13.33
C ALA A 202 46.09 15.70 12.88
N SER A 203 45.18 15.29 13.77
CA SER A 203 43.76 15.10 13.46
C SER A 203 42.88 15.51 14.63
N THR A 204 41.83 16.29 14.36
CA THR A 204 40.83 16.69 15.37
C THR A 204 39.48 16.04 15.07
N ASN A 205 38.71 15.73 16.11
CA ASN A 205 37.31 15.34 15.95
C ASN A 205 36.40 16.54 15.62
N SER A 206 35.10 16.30 15.45
CA SER A 206 34.08 17.32 15.14
C SER A 206 33.96 18.44 16.18
N CYS A 207 34.50 18.25 17.39
CA CYS A 207 34.48 19.21 18.48
C CYS A 207 35.83 19.92 18.67
N GLY A 208 36.77 19.71 17.74
CA GLY A 208 38.09 20.35 17.75
C GLY A 208 39.11 19.71 18.70
N LYS A 209 38.79 18.56 19.34
CA LYS A 209 39.73 17.86 20.22
C LYS A 209 40.67 16.97 19.42
N CYS A 210 41.94 16.96 19.81
CA CYS A 210 42.99 16.19 19.17
C CYS A 210 42.84 14.68 19.44
N THR A 211 42.69 13.91 18.37
CA THR A 211 42.57 12.45 18.43
C THR A 211 43.87 11.74 18.08
N GLU A 212 44.78 12.42 17.38
CA GLU A 212 46.05 11.88 16.93
C GLU A 212 47.16 12.94 16.91
N CYS A 213 48.33 12.60 17.45
CA CYS A 213 49.49 13.48 17.50
C CYS A 213 50.33 13.35 16.23
N LYS A 214 50.93 14.47 15.78
CA LYS A 214 51.99 14.39 14.78
C LYS A 214 53.20 13.70 15.39
N SER A 215 53.71 12.68 14.70
CA SER A 215 55.01 12.09 15.01
C SER A 215 56.10 12.83 14.24
N CYS A 216 57.13 13.28 14.94
CA CYS A 216 58.35 13.79 14.33
C CYS A 216 59.52 12.89 14.73
N THR A 217 60.31 12.45 13.74
CA THR A 217 61.51 11.65 13.99
C THR A 217 62.72 12.57 13.87
N PRO A 218 63.44 12.88 14.96
CA PRO A 218 64.54 13.83 14.92
C PRO A 218 65.71 13.27 14.10
N TYR A 219 66.36 14.15 13.33
CA TYR A 219 67.57 13.81 12.59
C TYR A 219 68.72 13.50 13.57
N SER A 220 69.48 12.45 13.28
CA SER A 220 70.63 12.05 14.09
C SER A 220 71.82 12.99 13.93
N ASP A 221 72.74 12.98 14.91
CA ASP A 221 73.97 13.77 14.88
C ASP A 221 74.87 13.42 13.68
N GLU A 222 75.51 14.44 13.13
CA GLU A 222 76.54 14.28 12.10
C GLU A 222 77.87 13.85 12.74
N THR A 223 78.56 12.89 12.10
CA THR A 223 79.83 12.34 12.60
C THR A 223 80.93 12.50 11.55
N GLY A 224 82.18 12.66 12.00
CA GLY A 224 83.34 12.78 11.11
C GLY A 224 83.71 14.21 10.66
N CYS A 225 83.29 15.24 11.40
CA CYS A 225 83.55 16.64 11.05
C CYS A 225 85.03 17.02 11.16
N THR A 226 85.63 17.55 10.09
CA THR A 226 87.04 17.96 10.04
C THR A 226 87.29 19.37 10.58
N ASP A 227 86.33 20.28 10.40
CA ASP A 227 86.46 21.70 10.76
C ASP A 227 85.60 22.10 11.98
N GLY A 228 85.34 21.11 12.84
CA GLY A 228 84.56 21.27 14.07
C GLY A 228 83.06 21.10 13.88
N THR A 229 82.34 21.14 15.01
CA THR A 229 80.91 20.90 15.10
C THR A 229 80.15 22.15 15.56
N GLU A 230 78.87 22.24 15.21
CA GLU A 230 77.91 23.25 15.69
C GLU A 230 76.55 22.65 16.03
N SER A 231 75.76 23.37 16.83
CA SER A 231 74.37 22.99 17.11
C SER A 231 73.45 23.50 16.02
N CYS A 232 72.68 22.59 15.43
CA CYS A 232 71.72 22.86 14.37
C CYS A 232 70.37 22.21 14.71
N SER A 233 69.32 22.52 13.95
CA SER A 233 67.99 21.93 14.19
C SER A 233 67.96 20.42 13.90
N ASP A 234 67.29 19.66 14.76
CA ASP A 234 67.00 18.23 14.54
C ASP A 234 65.76 17.98 13.65
N GLY A 235 65.13 19.05 13.14
CA GLY A 235 63.92 18.97 12.32
C GLY A 235 62.61 18.84 13.11
N CYS A 236 62.68 18.68 14.43
CA CYS A 236 61.53 18.47 15.33
C CYS A 236 61.45 19.50 16.46
N GLY A 237 62.22 20.59 16.38
CA GLY A 237 62.22 21.66 17.39
C GLY A 237 63.25 21.45 18.52
N GLY A 238 64.04 20.37 18.46
CA GLY A 238 65.25 20.17 19.24
C GLY A 238 66.50 20.57 18.47
N THR A 239 67.67 20.33 19.07
CA THR A 239 68.97 20.57 18.45
C THR A 239 69.76 19.27 18.32
N ARG A 240 70.49 19.15 17.21
CA ARG A 240 71.46 18.09 16.93
C ARG A 240 72.83 18.69 16.61
N LEU A 241 73.86 17.84 16.54
CA LEU A 241 75.22 18.23 16.17
C LEU A 241 75.41 18.17 14.64
N CYS A 242 75.85 19.28 14.02
CA CYS A 242 76.20 19.40 12.60
C CYS A 242 77.69 19.73 12.42
N CYS A 243 78.27 19.43 11.25
CA CYS A 243 79.63 19.85 10.88
C CYS A 243 79.67 21.30 10.35
N LYS A 244 80.70 22.09 10.69
CA LYS A 244 80.86 23.47 10.19
C LYS A 244 81.38 23.53 8.74
N ASP A 245 80.67 24.32 7.91
CA ASP A 245 80.97 24.79 6.55
C ASP A 245 81.45 23.77 5.49
N HIS A 246 80.51 23.17 4.76
CA HIS A 246 80.73 22.61 3.42
C HIS A 246 79.96 23.46 2.37
N THR A 247 80.65 24.14 1.45
CA THR A 247 79.99 24.78 0.30
C THR A 247 79.52 23.70 -0.68
N HIS A 248 78.20 23.49 -0.74
CA HIS A 248 77.64 22.48 -1.62
C HIS A 248 77.70 22.91 -3.10
N SER A 249 78.63 22.30 -3.86
CA SER A 249 78.59 22.32 -5.32
C SER A 249 77.68 21.19 -5.81
N TYR A 250 76.55 21.54 -6.43
CA TYR A 250 75.55 20.59 -6.93
C TYR A 250 75.68 20.41 -8.44
N SER A 251 75.92 19.17 -8.89
CA SER A 251 76.09 18.83 -10.31
C SER A 251 75.04 17.82 -10.79
N CYS A 252 74.68 17.89 -12.07
CA CYS A 252 73.79 16.89 -12.67
C CYS A 252 74.54 15.56 -12.89
N PRO A 253 73.88 14.41 -12.69
CA PRO A 253 74.40 13.11 -13.09
C PRO A 253 74.77 13.07 -14.59
N SER A 254 75.77 12.26 -14.96
CA SER A 254 76.22 12.15 -16.36
C SER A 254 75.06 11.82 -17.31
N GLY A 255 74.90 12.64 -18.36
CA GLY A 255 73.83 12.50 -19.36
C GLY A 255 72.51 13.21 -19.02
N TYR A 256 72.44 13.94 -17.90
CA TYR A 256 71.34 14.85 -17.56
C TYR A 256 71.78 16.32 -17.71
N SER A 257 70.89 17.16 -18.21
CA SER A 257 71.09 18.59 -18.45
C SER A 257 70.27 19.44 -17.47
N THR A 258 70.70 20.67 -17.20
CA THR A 258 69.94 21.61 -16.35
C THR A 258 68.76 22.27 -17.06
N SER A 259 68.59 22.04 -18.36
CA SER A 259 67.51 22.59 -19.18
C SER A 259 66.65 21.49 -19.81
N ASN A 260 65.35 21.77 -19.87
CA ASN A 260 64.34 20.92 -20.51
C ASN A 260 63.93 21.43 -21.92
N ALA A 261 64.65 22.42 -22.44
CA ALA A 261 64.26 23.11 -23.66
C ALA A 261 64.39 22.17 -24.87
N GLY A 262 63.25 21.88 -25.52
CA GLY A 262 63.18 21.00 -26.70
C GLY A 262 62.96 19.52 -26.40
N MET A 263 62.76 19.14 -25.13
CA MET A 263 62.46 17.77 -24.72
C MET A 263 60.96 17.48 -24.82
N ILE A 264 60.58 16.31 -25.36
CA ILE A 264 59.17 15.93 -25.59
C ILE A 264 58.64 15.16 -24.37
N SER A 265 59.46 14.30 -23.77
CA SER A 265 59.11 13.57 -22.55
C SER A 265 60.35 13.41 -21.66
N PRO A 266 60.71 14.46 -20.91
CA PRO A 266 61.88 14.44 -20.06
C PRO A 266 61.64 13.57 -18.82
N VAL A 267 62.67 12.80 -18.44
CA VAL A 267 62.77 12.22 -17.11
C VAL A 267 63.62 13.13 -16.22
N THR A 268 63.27 13.22 -14.94
CA THR A 268 63.95 14.09 -13.97
C THR A 268 64.89 13.31 -13.06
N ALA A 269 65.99 13.96 -12.67
CA ALA A 269 66.86 13.54 -11.59
C ALA A 269 67.30 14.77 -10.78
N ASP A 270 67.61 14.62 -9.51
CA ASP A 270 68.11 15.73 -8.71
C ASP A 270 69.60 15.99 -8.98
N LYS A 271 70.03 17.25 -8.85
CA LYS A 271 71.47 17.54 -8.75
C LYS A 271 71.96 16.97 -7.44
N VAL A 272 73.10 16.31 -7.49
CA VAL A 272 73.68 15.66 -6.32
C VAL A 272 74.97 16.40 -5.94
N CYS A 273 75.13 16.68 -4.65
CA CYS A 273 76.39 17.15 -4.09
C CYS A 273 77.28 15.94 -3.76
N SER A 274 78.60 16.13 -3.71
CA SER A 274 79.55 15.07 -3.34
C SER A 274 79.26 14.41 -1.98
N CYS A 275 78.52 15.08 -1.10
CA CYS A 275 78.06 14.57 0.20
C CYS A 275 76.72 13.82 0.16
N GLY A 276 76.10 13.64 -1.02
CA GLY A 276 74.82 12.92 -1.18
C GLY A 276 73.56 13.79 -1.02
N ALA A 277 73.69 15.05 -0.62
CA ALA A 277 72.57 15.99 -0.59
C ALA A 277 72.06 16.30 -2.02
N THR A 278 70.73 16.37 -2.18
CA THR A 278 70.06 16.63 -3.46
C THR A 278 69.42 18.02 -3.48
N SER A 279 69.68 18.82 -4.52
CA SER A 279 69.07 20.16 -4.65
C SER A 279 68.98 20.65 -6.10
N GLY A 280 67.76 20.87 -6.59
CA GLY A 280 67.47 21.31 -7.95
C GLY A 280 67.37 20.15 -8.96
N THR A 281 66.71 20.40 -10.09
CA THR A 281 66.29 19.35 -11.03
C THR A 281 67.14 19.34 -12.31
N CYS A 282 67.41 18.15 -12.83
CA CYS A 282 68.08 17.88 -14.10
C CYS A 282 67.17 17.02 -14.99
N TYR A 283 67.34 17.11 -16.31
CA TYR A 283 66.46 16.53 -17.33
C TYR A 283 67.23 15.66 -18.33
N LYS A 284 66.61 14.59 -18.84
CA LYS A 284 67.11 13.76 -19.94
C LYS A 284 65.95 13.28 -20.81
N GLU A 285 66.13 13.24 -22.14
CA GLU A 285 65.08 12.77 -23.07
C GLU A 285 64.82 11.26 -22.90
N GLY A 286 63.55 10.91 -22.68
CA GLY A 286 63.15 9.53 -22.36
C GLY A 286 62.85 8.62 -23.55
N HIS A 287 62.46 9.14 -24.74
CA HIS A 287 62.02 8.30 -25.88
C HIS A 287 61.76 9.09 -27.19
N SER A 288 61.80 8.43 -28.38
CA SER A 288 61.43 9.00 -29.69
C SER A 288 60.31 8.23 -30.40
N HIS A 289 59.35 8.93 -31.00
CA HIS A 289 58.22 8.31 -31.73
C HIS A 289 58.58 7.98 -33.19
N SER A 290 58.42 6.71 -33.60
CA SER A 290 58.45 6.27 -34.99
C SER A 290 57.16 5.51 -35.34
N TYR A 291 56.39 6.00 -36.32
CA TYR A 291 55.07 5.46 -36.70
C TYR A 291 55.15 4.58 -37.94
N SER A 292 54.86 3.28 -37.79
CA SER A 292 54.97 2.29 -38.87
C SER A 292 53.60 1.76 -39.31
N CYS A 293 53.49 1.35 -40.59
CA CYS A 293 52.27 0.70 -41.09
C CYS A 293 52.25 -0.79 -40.69
N PRO A 294 51.07 -1.37 -40.41
CA PRO A 294 50.92 -2.80 -40.20
C PRO A 294 51.40 -3.61 -41.41
N SER A 295 51.85 -4.86 -41.17
CA SER A 295 52.35 -5.73 -42.24
C SER A 295 51.31 -5.95 -43.35
N GLY A 296 51.71 -5.75 -44.61
CA GLY A 296 50.83 -5.84 -45.77
C GLY A 296 50.06 -4.57 -46.14
N TYR A 297 50.25 -3.46 -45.40
CA TYR A 297 49.76 -2.12 -45.74
C TYR A 297 50.92 -1.19 -46.12
N SER A 298 50.71 -0.35 -47.13
CA SER A 298 51.70 0.65 -47.58
C SER A 298 51.29 2.07 -47.18
N SER A 299 52.26 2.96 -47.00
CA SER A 299 52.01 4.37 -46.66
C SER A 299 51.49 5.22 -47.83
N SER A 300 51.36 4.64 -49.02
CA SER A 300 50.97 5.32 -50.25
C SER A 300 49.81 4.58 -50.91
N ASN A 301 48.82 5.32 -51.41
CA ASN A 301 47.65 4.74 -52.06
C ASN A 301 47.88 4.62 -53.58
N SER A 302 47.97 3.39 -54.07
CA SER A 302 48.07 3.09 -55.51
C SER A 302 46.76 2.55 -56.11
N TRP A 303 45.70 2.38 -55.32
CA TRP A 303 44.44 1.72 -55.73
C TRP A 303 43.21 2.64 -55.69
N GLY A 304 43.43 3.95 -55.51
CA GLY A 304 42.37 4.96 -55.48
C GLY A 304 41.35 4.72 -54.37
N SER A 305 40.09 5.07 -54.62
CA SER A 305 39.00 4.97 -53.63
C SER A 305 38.62 3.54 -53.24
N SER A 306 39.13 2.53 -53.94
CA SER A 306 38.83 1.12 -53.69
C SER A 306 39.83 0.47 -52.71
N ALA A 307 40.83 1.20 -52.22
CA ALA A 307 41.81 0.67 -51.27
C ALA A 307 41.20 0.41 -49.88
N GLN A 308 41.61 -0.67 -49.23
CA GLN A 308 41.35 -0.88 -47.80
C GLN A 308 42.29 0.02 -46.98
N THR A 309 41.83 0.60 -45.87
CA THR A 309 42.61 1.54 -45.04
C THR A 309 42.81 1.06 -43.61
N ALA A 310 43.95 1.44 -43.01
CA ALA A 310 44.29 1.22 -41.60
C ALA A 310 45.18 2.37 -41.08
N SER A 311 45.30 2.59 -39.77
CA SER A 311 46.16 3.66 -39.21
C SER A 311 47.61 3.19 -38.96
N LYS A 312 48.59 4.11 -39.02
CA LYS A 312 49.94 3.78 -38.49
C LYS A 312 49.87 3.74 -36.97
N THR A 313 50.64 2.83 -36.38
CA THR A 313 50.64 2.61 -34.93
C THR A 313 52.05 2.84 -34.39
N CYS A 314 52.15 3.55 -33.27
CA CYS A 314 53.39 3.69 -32.50
C CYS A 314 53.52 2.52 -31.52
N SER A 315 54.75 2.21 -31.10
CA SER A 315 55.03 1.16 -30.11
C SER A 315 54.33 1.38 -28.76
N CYS A 316 53.88 2.61 -28.46
CA CYS A 316 53.09 2.96 -27.28
C CYS A 316 51.56 2.88 -27.48
N GLY A 317 51.08 2.41 -28.64
CA GLY A 317 49.65 2.22 -28.93
C GLY A 317 48.93 3.43 -29.52
N ALA A 318 49.59 4.59 -29.63
CA ALA A 318 49.02 5.77 -30.29
C ALA A 318 48.91 5.57 -31.82
N ALA A 319 47.76 5.93 -32.40
CA ALA A 319 47.49 5.81 -33.84
C ALA A 319 47.50 7.17 -34.55
N SER A 320 48.22 7.27 -35.68
CA SER A 320 48.31 8.51 -36.47
C SER A 320 48.65 8.25 -37.95
N GLY A 321 47.97 8.91 -38.88
CA GLY A 321 48.15 8.71 -40.34
C GLY A 321 47.53 7.43 -40.90
N THR A 322 47.40 7.35 -42.23
CA THR A 322 46.66 6.28 -42.93
C THR A 322 47.58 5.43 -43.82
N CYS A 323 47.36 4.12 -43.84
CA CYS A 323 48.01 3.12 -44.68
C CYS A 323 46.97 2.40 -45.56
N TYR A 324 47.39 1.87 -46.71
CA TYR A 324 46.52 1.37 -47.78
C TYR A 324 46.88 -0.06 -48.22
N LYS A 325 45.88 -0.85 -48.66
CA LYS A 325 46.05 -2.20 -49.20
C LYS A 325 45.07 -2.47 -50.37
N ALA A 326 45.45 -3.35 -51.29
CA ALA A 326 44.67 -3.71 -52.48
C ALA A 326 43.29 -4.35 -52.16
N PRO A 327 42.21 -4.01 -52.89
CA PRO A 327 40.89 -4.66 -52.77
C PRO A 327 40.85 -6.09 -53.36
N ALA A 328 39.98 -6.94 -52.81
CA ALA A 328 39.73 -8.30 -53.33
C ALA A 328 38.68 -8.30 -54.45
N HIS A 329 38.88 -9.09 -55.52
CA HIS A 329 37.96 -9.21 -56.66
C HIS A 329 37.39 -10.64 -56.80
N THR A 330 36.17 -10.78 -57.33
CA THR A 330 35.49 -12.06 -57.60
C THR A 330 35.54 -12.41 -59.09
N HIS A 331 35.75 -13.69 -59.43
CA HIS A 331 35.90 -14.16 -60.81
C HIS A 331 34.54 -14.45 -61.49
N SER A 332 34.31 -13.90 -62.69
CA SER A 332 33.20 -14.28 -63.58
C SER A 332 33.73 -15.16 -64.72
N TYR A 333 33.07 -16.31 -65.00
CA TYR A 333 33.54 -17.34 -65.95
C TYR A 333 32.52 -17.55 -67.09
N SER A 334 32.99 -17.50 -68.35
CA SER A 334 32.15 -17.67 -69.54
C SER A 334 32.73 -18.70 -70.52
N CYS A 335 31.87 -19.37 -71.30
CA CYS A 335 32.31 -20.29 -72.35
C CYS A 335 32.96 -19.54 -73.53
N PRO A 336 34.03 -20.08 -74.13
CA PRO A 336 34.61 -19.53 -75.37
C PRO A 336 33.60 -19.57 -76.53
N SER A 337 33.76 -18.66 -77.49
CA SER A 337 32.90 -18.60 -78.68
C SER A 337 32.84 -19.95 -79.43
N GLY A 338 31.63 -20.38 -79.78
CA GLY A 338 31.38 -21.67 -80.43
C GLY A 338 31.23 -22.87 -79.48
N TYR A 339 31.34 -22.67 -78.16
CA TYR A 339 31.00 -23.65 -77.14
C TYR A 339 29.83 -23.14 -76.28
N SER A 340 28.95 -24.05 -75.87
CA SER A 340 27.79 -23.75 -75.02
C SER A 340 27.83 -24.58 -73.74
N GLU A 341 27.01 -24.21 -72.74
CA GLU A 341 26.90 -24.99 -71.49
C GLU A 341 26.00 -26.22 -71.66
N THR A 342 25.26 -26.30 -72.76
CA THR A 342 24.22 -27.31 -72.99
C THR A 342 24.79 -28.51 -73.75
N LYS A 343 24.71 -29.69 -73.15
CA LYS A 343 25.11 -30.95 -73.79
C LYS A 343 23.97 -31.50 -74.64
N THR A 344 24.22 -31.68 -75.93
CA THR A 344 23.31 -32.37 -76.86
C THR A 344 23.88 -33.73 -77.28
N ALA A 345 23.06 -34.59 -77.89
CA ALA A 345 23.51 -35.91 -78.37
C ALA A 345 24.64 -35.85 -79.42
N ARG A 346 24.83 -34.68 -80.08
CA ARG A 346 25.87 -34.44 -81.11
C ARG A 346 27.09 -33.68 -80.57
N SER A 347 27.13 -33.40 -79.27
CA SER A 347 28.21 -32.67 -78.60
C SER A 347 29.38 -33.60 -78.25
N CYS A 348 30.47 -33.53 -79.02
CA CYS A 348 31.61 -34.45 -78.88
C CYS A 348 32.94 -33.76 -78.51
N LYS A 349 33.01 -32.42 -78.43
CA LYS A 349 34.18 -31.69 -77.90
C LYS A 349 33.83 -30.90 -76.64
N THR A 350 34.74 -30.90 -75.66
CA THR A 350 34.59 -30.15 -74.41
C THR A 350 35.76 -29.20 -74.16
N THR A 351 35.48 -28.07 -73.53
CA THR A 351 36.49 -27.12 -73.00
C THR A 351 35.99 -26.52 -71.70
N SER A 352 36.85 -25.88 -70.90
CA SER A 352 36.43 -25.17 -69.68
C SER A 352 35.97 -23.74 -69.95
N LYS A 353 35.11 -23.18 -69.09
CA LYS A 353 34.85 -21.73 -69.09
C LYS A 353 36.15 -21.03 -68.68
N ARG A 354 36.37 -19.83 -69.22
CA ARG A 354 37.58 -19.05 -68.95
C ARG A 354 37.19 -17.70 -68.35
N CYS A 355 37.87 -17.31 -67.28
CA CYS A 355 37.82 -15.96 -66.73
C CYS A 355 38.80 -15.05 -67.48
N SER A 356 38.54 -13.74 -67.52
CA SER A 356 39.42 -12.74 -68.15
C SER A 356 40.86 -12.76 -67.63
N CYS A 357 41.08 -13.27 -66.41
CA CYS A 357 42.40 -13.45 -65.80
C CYS A 357 43.11 -14.77 -66.18
N GLY A 358 42.51 -15.61 -67.04
CA GLY A 358 43.09 -16.88 -67.50
C GLY A 358 42.75 -18.11 -66.65
N ALA A 359 42.11 -17.94 -65.49
CA ALA A 359 41.61 -19.06 -64.69
C ALA A 359 40.50 -19.84 -65.41
N THR A 360 40.46 -21.16 -65.26
CA THR A 360 39.46 -22.03 -65.91
C THR A 360 38.59 -22.76 -64.89
N SER A 361 37.29 -22.86 -65.17
CA SER A 361 36.30 -23.52 -64.30
C SER A 361 35.06 -23.96 -65.09
N GLY A 362 34.39 -25.05 -64.70
CA GLY A 362 33.23 -25.59 -65.42
C GLY A 362 33.57 -26.24 -66.78
N THR A 363 32.56 -26.82 -67.43
CA THR A 363 32.70 -27.48 -68.75
C THR A 363 31.69 -26.91 -69.75
N CYS A 364 32.15 -26.69 -70.98
CA CYS A 364 31.39 -26.24 -72.14
C CYS A 364 31.53 -27.30 -73.25
N TYR A 365 30.50 -27.43 -74.07
CA TYR A 365 30.36 -28.43 -75.13
C TYR A 365 30.26 -27.77 -76.50
N ARG A 366 30.76 -28.44 -77.53
CA ARG A 366 30.60 -28.04 -78.93
C ARG A 366 30.07 -29.20 -79.76
N GLU A 367 29.05 -28.92 -80.57
CA GLU A 367 28.50 -29.87 -81.51
C GLU A 367 29.44 -30.15 -82.67
N PHE A 368 29.46 -31.41 -83.12
CA PHE A 368 30.18 -31.80 -84.33
C PHE A 368 29.21 -31.76 -85.51
N ILE A 369 29.52 -30.94 -86.51
CA ILE A 369 28.73 -30.75 -87.73
C ILE A 369 29.64 -31.18 -88.90
N CYS A 370 29.17 -31.96 -89.89
CA CYS A 370 29.94 -32.24 -91.13
C CYS A 370 30.07 -30.91 -91.91
N THR A 371 30.88 -29.97 -91.45
CA THR A 371 31.20 -28.72 -92.15
C THR A 371 32.58 -28.85 -92.75
N ASP A 372 32.65 -29.57 -93.87
CA ASP A 372 33.61 -29.40 -94.98
C ASP A 372 33.36 -30.45 -96.08
N VAL A 373 32.09 -30.66 -96.43
CA VAL A 373 31.75 -31.43 -97.64
C VAL A 373 30.53 -30.76 -98.25
N GLY A 374 30.74 -30.05 -99.36
CA GLY A 374 29.75 -29.19 -100.01
C GLY A 374 28.38 -29.84 -100.08
N THR A 375 27.35 -29.06 -99.78
CA THR A 375 25.95 -29.44 -99.98
C THR A 375 25.80 -30.04 -101.38
N ALA A 376 25.58 -31.35 -101.44
CA ALA A 376 25.21 -32.05 -102.65
C ALA A 376 23.86 -31.50 -103.10
N HIS A 377 23.85 -30.70 -104.17
CA HIS A 377 22.60 -30.30 -104.80
C HIS A 377 22.05 -31.50 -105.57
N ARG A 378 20.83 -31.87 -105.19
CA ARG A 378 20.16 -33.15 -105.44
C ARG A 378 19.54 -33.25 -106.83
N ASP A 379 20.23 -32.75 -107.88
CA ASP A 379 19.73 -32.77 -109.28
C ASP A 379 20.82 -32.95 -110.36
N TYR A 380 22.06 -33.36 -110.05
CA TYR A 380 23.06 -33.69 -111.09
C TYR A 380 23.03 -35.18 -111.49
N PRO A 381 23.00 -35.50 -112.80
CA PRO A 381 22.96 -36.88 -113.29
C PRO A 381 24.26 -37.64 -112.97
N THR A 382 24.09 -38.86 -112.47
CA THR A 382 25.08 -39.70 -111.77
C THR A 382 26.14 -40.38 -112.64
N SER A 383 26.64 -39.72 -113.69
CA SER A 383 27.58 -40.35 -114.63
C SER A 383 29.03 -39.86 -114.56
N ILE A 384 29.37 -38.87 -113.71
CA ILE A 384 30.72 -38.26 -113.72
C ILE A 384 31.40 -38.18 -112.33
N CYS A 385 30.72 -38.54 -111.23
CA CYS A 385 31.30 -38.45 -109.89
C CYS A 385 31.56 -39.83 -109.27
N THR A 386 32.82 -40.14 -108.95
CA THR A 386 33.14 -41.22 -108.01
C THR A 386 32.83 -40.75 -106.59
N LEU A 387 31.83 -41.39 -105.98
CA LEU A 387 31.40 -41.14 -104.60
C LEU A 387 32.41 -41.77 -103.62
N SER A 388 33.16 -40.94 -102.89
CA SER A 388 33.99 -41.42 -101.77
C SER A 388 33.20 -41.32 -100.47
N VAL A 389 32.90 -42.46 -99.86
CA VAL A 389 32.27 -42.55 -98.54
C VAL A 389 33.38 -42.58 -97.49
N THR A 390 33.47 -41.52 -96.68
CA THR A 390 34.31 -41.55 -95.47
C THR A 390 33.42 -41.93 -94.30
N VAL A 391 33.62 -43.12 -93.77
CA VAL A 391 32.96 -43.58 -92.55
C VAL A 391 33.79 -43.10 -91.37
N ILE A 392 33.26 -42.16 -90.58
CA ILE A 392 33.92 -41.71 -89.36
C ILE A 392 33.08 -42.20 -88.17
N THR A 393 33.66 -43.11 -87.40
CA THR A 393 33.07 -43.63 -86.17
C THR A 393 33.49 -42.75 -84.99
N GLY A 394 32.52 -42.10 -84.36
CA GLY A 394 32.70 -41.29 -83.15
C GLY A 394 31.37 -41.02 -82.46
N CYS A 395 31.32 -41.20 -81.13
CA CYS A 395 30.13 -41.06 -80.29
C CYS A 395 29.07 -42.19 -80.45
N GLY A 396 29.48 -43.42 -80.81
CA GLY A 396 28.59 -44.60 -80.82
C GLY A 396 27.62 -44.69 -82.00
N TYR A 397 27.65 -43.71 -82.90
CA TYR A 397 26.88 -43.68 -84.14
C TYR A 397 27.83 -43.56 -85.33
N THR A 398 27.45 -44.18 -86.44
CA THR A 398 28.23 -44.16 -87.68
C THR A 398 27.60 -43.13 -88.62
N ILE A 399 28.28 -41.99 -88.82
CA ILE A 399 27.82 -40.94 -89.74
C ILE A 399 28.59 -41.11 -91.06
N GLN A 400 27.86 -41.39 -92.14
CA GLN A 400 28.40 -41.40 -93.50
C GLN A 400 28.29 -39.99 -94.09
N CYS A 401 29.39 -39.23 -94.12
CA CYS A 401 29.43 -37.99 -94.90
C CYS A 401 29.90 -38.37 -96.34
N TYR A 402 29.15 -37.95 -97.36
CA TYR A 402 29.46 -38.19 -98.78
C TYR A 402 30.27 -37.04 -99.36
N SER A 403 31.36 -37.33 -100.05
CA SER A 403 32.18 -36.34 -100.77
C SER A 403 32.24 -36.66 -102.26
N CYS A 404 32.05 -35.66 -103.12
CA CYS A 404 32.34 -35.77 -104.55
C CYS A 404 33.82 -35.42 -104.78
N ARG A 405 34.60 -36.37 -105.30
CA ARG A 405 35.97 -36.10 -105.78
C ARG A 405 35.92 -35.63 -107.23
N SER A 406 36.30 -34.35 -107.45
CA SER A 406 36.74 -33.77 -108.73
C SER A 406 35.73 -33.71 -109.89
N CYS A 407 35.26 -32.50 -110.21
CA CYS A 407 35.08 -32.09 -111.62
C CYS A 407 36.27 -31.20 -111.97
N ASN A 408 37.29 -31.77 -112.63
CA ASN A 408 38.43 -31.02 -113.14
C ASN A 408 38.03 -30.26 -114.42
N SER A 409 38.49 -29.00 -114.49
CA SER A 409 38.56 -28.03 -115.61
C SER A 409 37.26 -27.44 -116.19
N CYS A 410 37.00 -26.16 -115.89
CA CYS A 410 37.39 -25.00 -116.72
C CYS A 410 37.26 -23.69 -115.94
#